data_AF-A0A3D2F9F1-F1
#
_entry.id   AF-A0A3D2F9F1-F1
#
_cell.length_a   1.000
_cell.length_b   1.000
_cell.length_c   1.000
_cell.angle_alpha   90.00
_cell.angle_beta   90.00
_cell.angle_gamma   90.00
#
_symmetry.space_group_name_H-M   'P 1'
#
loop_
_entity.id
_entity.type
_entity.pdbx_description
1 polymer ?
#
loop_
_entity_poly.entity_id
_entity_poly.type
_entity_poly.pdbx_seq_one_letter_code
_entity_poly.pdbx_strand_id
1 'polypeptide(L)'
;MNTTRLAKYLPILDWGRTYDRSTLTNDMVAALIVTIMLIPQSLAYALLAGLPPEMGLYASMLPIILYAIFGTSRALAVGPVAVVSLLTVAAVSKIAVAGTSEYIAAAITLAFLSGLILLALGLFRLGFLANFLSHPVIAGFISATGIIIAASQLKNILGIDAHGHTLPDLIGSLAHNLSQVNWVTAVIGVLATGFLFWVRKGLLPLLVSLGVAPRAAGIVAKAGPVVAI
;
A
#
# COMPACT_ATOMS: atom_id res chain seq x y z
N MET A 1 39.88 -7.63 0.89
CA MET A 1 38.65 -8.37 0.51
C MET A 1 37.76 -7.42 -0.28
N ASN A 2 37.51 -7.68 -1.57
CA ASN A 2 36.91 -6.73 -2.51
C ASN A 2 35.50 -6.26 -2.09
N THR A 3 35.42 -5.11 -1.42
CA THR A 3 34.17 -4.44 -1.01
C THR A 3 33.22 -4.21 -2.18
N THR A 4 33.73 -4.17 -3.42
CA THR A 4 32.96 -3.98 -4.65
C THR A 4 32.09 -5.16 -5.08
N ARG A 5 32.36 -6.40 -4.63
CA ARG A 5 31.49 -7.56 -4.95
C ARG A 5 30.38 -7.75 -3.93
N LEU A 6 30.65 -7.54 -2.64
CA LEU A 6 29.64 -7.66 -1.59
C LEU A 6 28.62 -6.52 -1.66
N ALA A 7 29.06 -5.29 -1.99
CA ALA A 7 28.17 -4.13 -2.16
C ALA A 7 27.11 -4.30 -3.27
N LYS A 8 27.33 -5.19 -4.24
CA LYS A 8 26.33 -5.52 -5.28
C LYS A 8 25.15 -6.33 -4.75
N TYR A 9 25.35 -7.11 -3.68
CA TYR A 9 24.32 -7.93 -3.05
C TYR A 9 23.78 -7.31 -1.75
N LEU A 10 24.58 -6.44 -1.12
CA LEU A 10 24.23 -5.71 0.10
C LEU A 10 24.40 -4.20 -0.14
N PRO A 11 23.45 -3.55 -0.84
CA PRO A 11 23.49 -2.10 -1.10
C PRO A 11 23.64 -1.23 0.15
N ILE A 12 23.25 -1.76 1.32
CA ILE A 12 23.45 -1.13 2.64
C ILE A 12 24.89 -0.72 2.93
N LEU A 13 25.87 -1.47 2.42
CA LEU A 13 27.28 -1.16 2.60
C LEU A 13 27.75 0.05 1.79
N ASP A 14 27.02 0.40 0.74
CA ASP A 14 27.33 1.53 -0.13
C ASP A 14 26.61 2.80 0.34
N TRP A 15 25.29 2.71 0.52
CA TRP A 15 24.50 3.86 0.95
C TRP A 15 24.79 4.27 2.41
N GLY A 16 25.12 3.32 3.28
CA GLY A 16 25.48 3.59 4.67
C GLY A 16 26.76 4.41 4.82
N ARG A 17 27.70 4.33 3.87
CA ARG A 17 28.95 5.11 3.88
C ARG A 17 28.76 6.59 3.53
N THR A 18 27.74 6.89 2.74
CA THR A 18 27.40 8.25 2.29
C THR A 18 26.31 8.88 3.14
N TYR A 19 25.91 8.23 4.23
CA TYR A 19 24.82 8.66 5.09
C TYR A 19 25.28 9.78 6.03
N ASP A 20 24.71 10.97 5.90
CA ASP A 20 25.04 12.15 6.69
C ASP A 20 23.90 12.56 7.64
N ARG A 21 24.18 13.53 8.52
CA ARG A 21 23.19 14.02 9.50
C ARG A 21 21.98 14.69 8.83
N SER A 22 22.18 15.34 7.69
CA SER A 22 21.11 15.96 6.92
C SER A 22 20.12 14.91 6.40
N THR A 23 20.63 13.83 5.82
CA THR A 23 19.85 12.68 5.36
C THR A 23 19.10 12.04 6.53
N LEU A 24 19.75 11.84 7.68
CA LEU A 24 19.09 11.32 8.88
C LEU A 24 17.88 12.15 9.29
N THR A 25 18.01 13.48 9.34
CA THR A 25 16.89 14.35 9.72
C THR A 25 15.73 14.30 8.73
N ASN A 26 16.01 14.24 7.43
CA ASN A 26 14.98 14.15 6.39
C ASN A 26 14.30 12.77 6.42
N ASP A 27 15.07 11.70 6.59
CA ASP A 27 14.57 10.33 6.68
C ASP A 27 13.74 10.12 7.94
N MET A 28 14.09 10.75 9.07
CA MET A 28 13.31 10.64 10.30
C MET A 28 11.92 11.27 10.16
N VAL A 29 11.83 12.43 9.48
CA VAL A 29 10.53 13.06 9.17
C VAL A 29 9.74 12.19 8.19
N ALA A 30 10.40 11.67 7.14
CA ALA A 30 9.75 10.78 6.18
C ALA A 30 9.28 9.48 6.83
N ALA A 31 10.10 8.87 7.69
CA ALA A 31 9.78 7.66 8.43
C ALA A 31 8.58 7.87 9.34
N LEU A 32 8.52 8.97 10.09
CA LEU A 32 7.36 9.30 10.92
C LEU A 32 6.07 9.38 10.09
N ILE A 33 6.09 10.13 8.98
CA ILE A 33 4.92 10.27 8.09
C ILE A 33 4.54 8.90 7.50
N VAL A 34 5.51 8.15 6.99
CA VAL A 34 5.27 6.84 6.38
C VAL A 34 4.72 5.86 7.41
N THR A 35 5.27 5.79 8.62
CA THR A 35 4.77 4.91 9.68
C THR A 35 3.33 5.23 10.05
N ILE A 36 2.99 6.51 10.24
CA ILE A 36 1.63 6.92 10.58
C ILE A 36 0.65 6.55 9.45
N MET A 37 1.07 6.67 8.18
CA MET A 37 0.24 6.29 7.03
C MET A 37 0.15 4.76 6.83
N LEU A 38 1.23 4.04 7.12
CA LEU A 38 1.37 2.60 6.86
C LEU A 38 0.49 1.77 7.79
N ILE A 39 0.37 2.15 9.07
CA ILE A 39 -0.45 1.45 10.07
C ILE A 39 -1.90 1.29 9.59
N PRO A 40 -2.68 2.37 9.39
CA PRO A 40 -4.08 2.28 8.95
C PRO A 40 -4.22 1.62 7.58
N GLN A 41 -3.30 1.91 6.65
CA GLN A 41 -3.31 1.28 5.32
C GLN A 41 -3.12 -0.24 5.41
N SER A 42 -2.18 -0.71 6.23
CA SER A 42 -1.89 -2.14 6.38
C SER A 42 -3.04 -2.90 7.05
N LEU A 43 -3.69 -2.29 8.05
CA LEU A 43 -4.90 -2.82 8.70
C LEU A 43 -6.04 -2.96 7.67
N ALA A 44 -6.29 -1.91 6.89
CA ALA A 44 -7.32 -1.92 5.86
C ALA A 44 -7.04 -2.98 4.77
N TYR A 45 -5.79 -3.14 4.36
CA TYR A 45 -5.42 -4.15 3.37
C TYR A 45 -5.47 -5.59 3.89
N ALA A 46 -5.26 -5.81 5.19
CA ALA A 46 -5.51 -7.11 5.81
C ALA A 46 -7.00 -7.44 5.84
N LEU A 47 -7.84 -6.46 6.17
CA LEU A 47 -9.30 -6.60 6.11
C LEU A 47 -9.79 -6.87 4.68
N LEU A 48 -9.24 -6.17 3.67
CA LEU A 48 -9.48 -6.49 2.26
C LEU A 48 -9.00 -7.88 1.87
N ALA A 49 -8.01 -8.45 2.59
CA ALA A 49 -7.52 -9.81 2.41
C ALA A 49 -8.36 -10.86 3.18
N GLY A 50 -9.41 -10.45 3.90
CA GLY A 50 -10.20 -11.33 4.76
C GLY A 50 -9.43 -11.86 5.98
N LEU A 51 -8.34 -11.20 6.36
CA LEU A 51 -7.47 -11.57 7.49
C LEU A 51 -7.69 -10.63 8.68
N PRO A 52 -7.35 -11.07 9.90
CA PRO A 52 -7.30 -10.19 11.07
C PRO A 52 -6.40 -8.97 10.83
N PRO A 53 -6.78 -7.76 11.29
CA PRO A 53 -6.04 -6.52 11.01
C PRO A 53 -4.55 -6.57 11.37
N GLU A 54 -4.20 -7.21 12.48
CA GLU A 54 -2.83 -7.35 12.98
C GLU A 54 -1.90 -8.06 12.00
N MET A 55 -2.44 -8.92 11.13
CA MET A 55 -1.66 -9.58 10.07
C MET A 55 -1.12 -8.58 9.06
N GLY A 56 -1.80 -7.44 8.86
CA GLY A 56 -1.32 -6.34 8.03
C GLY A 56 -0.06 -5.70 8.59
N LEU A 57 0.03 -5.56 9.91
CA LEU A 57 1.22 -5.05 10.59
C LEU A 57 2.39 -6.02 10.42
N TYR A 58 2.16 -7.32 10.62
CA TYR A 58 3.19 -8.34 10.40
C TYR A 58 3.68 -8.36 8.95
N ALA A 59 2.77 -8.24 7.99
CA ALA A 59 3.08 -8.17 6.56
C ALA A 59 3.84 -6.89 6.16
N SER A 60 3.89 -5.88 7.02
CA SER A 60 4.56 -4.61 6.73
C SER A 60 5.95 -4.50 7.40
N MET A 61 6.14 -5.08 8.58
CA MET A 61 7.38 -4.94 9.34
C MET A 61 8.58 -5.64 8.67
N LEU A 62 8.45 -6.93 8.38
CA LEU A 62 9.57 -7.75 7.92
C LEU A 62 10.05 -7.33 6.52
N PRO A 63 9.18 -7.07 5.52
CA PRO A 63 9.62 -6.66 4.19
C PRO A 63 10.41 -5.35 4.16
N ILE A 64 10.06 -4.37 5.02
CA ILE A 64 10.79 -3.09 5.08
C ILE A 64 12.22 -3.30 5.57
N ILE A 65 12.41 -4.13 6.61
CA ILE A 65 13.75 -4.45 7.14
C ILE A 65 14.58 -5.16 6.08
N LEU A 66 14.00 -6.18 5.43
CA LEU A 66 14.68 -6.90 4.36
C LEU A 66 15.02 -5.98 3.17
N TYR A 67 14.10 -5.10 2.78
CA TYR A 67 14.33 -4.17 1.68
C TYR A 67 15.38 -3.11 2.01
N ALA A 68 15.51 -2.66 3.26
CA ALA A 68 16.58 -1.75 3.65
C ALA A 68 17.98 -2.37 3.48
N ILE A 69 18.09 -3.70 3.63
CA ILE A 69 19.35 -4.45 3.52
C ILE A 69 19.68 -4.79 2.06
N PHE A 70 18.69 -5.31 1.32
CA PHE A 70 18.87 -5.89 -0.02
C PHE A 70 18.38 -4.99 -1.16
N GLY A 71 17.58 -3.98 -0.87
CA GLY A 71 16.95 -3.10 -1.85
C GLY A 71 17.93 -2.15 -2.52
N THR A 72 17.72 -1.91 -3.80
CA THR A 72 18.57 -1.05 -4.63
C THR A 72 18.07 0.40 -4.70
N SER A 73 16.80 0.65 -4.37
CA SER A 73 16.22 1.99 -4.33
C SER A 73 16.12 2.49 -2.89
N ARG A 74 16.68 3.68 -2.61
CA ARG A 74 16.64 4.30 -1.27
C ARG A 74 15.27 4.88 -0.90
N ALA A 75 14.37 5.02 -1.87
CA ALA A 75 13.08 5.69 -1.69
C ALA A 75 11.88 4.74 -1.80
N LEU A 76 12.09 3.46 -2.15
CA LEU A 76 10.99 2.51 -2.28
C LEU A 76 10.62 1.95 -0.91
N ALA A 77 9.36 2.14 -0.51
CA ALA A 77 8.77 1.47 0.63
C ALA A 77 8.05 0.20 0.15
N VAL A 78 8.33 -0.93 0.81
CA VAL A 78 7.68 -2.22 0.53
C VAL A 78 6.64 -2.48 1.61
N GLY A 79 5.45 -2.92 1.22
CA GLY A 79 4.37 -3.24 2.15
C GLY A 79 3.20 -3.92 1.44
N PRO A 80 2.12 -4.22 2.17
CA PRO A 80 0.91 -4.77 1.58
C PRO A 80 0.31 -3.80 0.56
N VAL A 81 -0.31 -4.35 -0.48
CA VAL A 81 -0.93 -3.60 -1.56
C VAL A 81 -2.35 -4.14 -1.79
N ALA A 82 -3.32 -3.24 -1.97
CA ALA A 82 -4.74 -3.59 -2.15
C ALA A 82 -4.98 -4.69 -3.19
N VAL A 83 -4.28 -4.67 -4.33
CA VAL A 83 -4.43 -5.68 -5.37
C VAL A 83 -4.02 -7.06 -4.89
N VAL A 84 -2.86 -7.15 -4.22
CA VAL A 84 -2.35 -8.42 -3.72
C VAL A 84 -3.32 -8.96 -2.66
N SER A 85 -3.86 -8.10 -1.78
CA SER A 85 -4.90 -8.48 -0.82
C SER A 85 -6.15 -9.05 -1.48
N LEU A 86 -6.67 -8.40 -2.52
CA LEU A 86 -7.84 -8.87 -3.27
C LEU A 86 -7.57 -10.22 -3.96
N LEU A 87 -6.38 -10.40 -4.54
CA LEU A 87 -5.97 -11.67 -5.15
C LEU A 87 -5.80 -12.78 -4.11
N THR A 88 -5.28 -12.46 -2.92
CA THR A 88 -5.19 -13.40 -1.79
C THR A 88 -6.58 -13.90 -1.40
N VAL A 89 -7.57 -13.02 -1.24
CA VAL A 89 -8.96 -13.43 -0.97
C VAL A 89 -9.48 -14.32 -2.08
N ALA A 90 -9.34 -13.92 -3.34
CA ALA A 90 -9.87 -14.66 -4.47
C ALA A 90 -9.24 -16.07 -4.61
N ALA A 91 -8.00 -16.25 -4.15
CA ALA A 91 -7.33 -17.54 -4.12
C ALA A 91 -7.74 -18.38 -2.89
N VAL A 92 -7.65 -17.81 -1.69
CA VAL A 92 -7.83 -18.53 -0.43
C VAL A 92 -9.30 -18.89 -0.18
N SER A 93 -10.24 -18.01 -0.57
CA SER A 93 -11.69 -18.24 -0.38
C SER A 93 -12.23 -19.44 -1.17
N LYS A 94 -11.45 -19.99 -2.12
CA LYS A 94 -11.82 -21.20 -2.87
C LYS A 94 -11.55 -22.49 -2.09
N ILE A 95 -10.71 -22.43 -1.07
CA ILE A 95 -10.20 -23.61 -0.34
C ILE A 95 -10.42 -23.52 1.18
N ALA A 96 -10.71 -22.34 1.72
CA ALA A 96 -10.97 -22.11 3.13
C ALA A 96 -12.00 -20.99 3.33
N VAL A 97 -12.74 -21.04 4.44
CA VAL A 97 -13.76 -20.05 4.80
C VAL A 97 -13.11 -18.93 5.63
N ALA A 98 -13.40 -17.67 5.30
CA ALA A 98 -12.85 -16.52 6.02
C ALA A 98 -13.17 -16.59 7.54
N GLY A 99 -12.20 -16.21 8.36
CA GLY A 99 -12.31 -16.22 9.82
C GLY A 99 -11.90 -17.53 10.52
N THR A 100 -11.60 -18.59 9.77
CA THR A 100 -11.09 -19.85 10.37
C THR A 100 -9.56 -19.90 10.44
N SER A 101 -9.03 -20.80 11.29
CA SER A 101 -7.59 -21.08 11.37
C SER A 101 -7.02 -21.55 10.03
N GLU A 102 -7.78 -22.33 9.28
CA GLU A 102 -7.39 -22.88 7.97
C GLU A 102 -7.23 -21.76 6.94
N TYR A 103 -8.05 -20.71 7.00
CA TYR A 103 -7.94 -19.55 6.11
C TYR A 103 -6.64 -18.78 6.34
N ILE A 104 -6.28 -18.55 7.60
CA ILE A 104 -5.02 -17.90 7.97
C ILE A 104 -3.84 -18.77 7.52
N ALA A 105 -3.88 -20.07 7.78
CA ALA A 105 -2.84 -21.01 7.35
C ALA A 105 -2.68 -21.06 5.82
N ALA A 106 -3.79 -21.06 5.08
CA ALA A 106 -3.79 -21.02 3.61
C ALA A 106 -3.19 -19.71 3.08
N ALA A 107 -3.53 -18.56 3.66
CA ALA A 107 -2.95 -17.27 3.29
C ALA A 107 -1.43 -17.20 3.55
N ILE A 108 -0.97 -17.68 4.72
CA ILE A 108 0.45 -17.78 5.06
C ILE A 108 1.18 -18.71 4.08
N THR A 109 0.57 -19.86 3.76
CA THR A 109 1.13 -20.83 2.80
C THR A 109 1.24 -20.23 1.40
N LEU A 110 0.21 -19.51 0.95
CA LEU A 110 0.22 -18.80 -0.32
C LEU A 110 1.34 -17.75 -0.37
N ALA A 111 1.51 -16.97 0.70
CA ALA A 111 2.59 -15.99 0.80
C ALA A 111 3.97 -16.65 0.77
N PHE A 112 4.15 -17.77 1.49
CA PHE A 112 5.39 -18.53 1.52
C PHE A 112 5.75 -19.12 0.14
N LEU A 113 4.80 -19.79 -0.53
CA LEU A 113 4.99 -20.33 -1.87
C LEU A 113 5.28 -19.23 -2.89
N SER A 114 4.56 -18.10 -2.82
CA SER A 114 4.80 -16.95 -3.68
C SER A 114 6.22 -16.41 -3.48
N GLY A 115 6.68 -16.30 -2.23
CA GLY A 115 8.03 -15.91 -1.89
C GLY A 115 9.09 -16.86 -2.45
N LEU A 116 8.88 -18.17 -2.33
CA LEU A 116 9.78 -19.19 -2.88
C LEU A 116 9.87 -19.11 -4.41
N ILE A 117 8.74 -18.93 -5.09
CA ILE A 117 8.69 -18.73 -6.54
C ILE A 117 9.45 -17.45 -6.92
N LEU A 118 9.20 -16.33 -6.24
CA LEU A 118 9.91 -15.06 -6.50
C LEU A 118 11.43 -15.18 -6.27
N LEU A 119 11.85 -15.91 -5.24
CA LEU A 119 13.26 -16.20 -4.99
C LEU A 119 13.86 -17.06 -6.11
N ALA A 120 13.16 -18.11 -6.56
CA ALA A 120 13.59 -18.94 -7.67
C ALA A 120 13.72 -18.11 -8.97
N LEU A 121 12.71 -17.30 -9.30
CA LEU A 121 12.76 -16.38 -10.45
C LEU A 121 13.94 -15.41 -10.35
N GLY A 122 14.22 -14.88 -9.15
CA GLY A 122 15.37 -14.02 -8.88
C GLY A 122 16.71 -14.75 -9.09
N LEU A 123 16.82 -15.99 -8.60
CA LEU A 123 18.01 -16.84 -8.75
C LEU A 123 18.30 -17.15 -10.23
N PHE A 124 17.27 -17.47 -11.01
CA PHE A 124 17.35 -17.67 -12.45
C PHE A 124 17.43 -16.36 -13.26
N ARG A 125 17.48 -15.20 -12.58
CA ARG A 125 17.55 -13.86 -13.19
C ARG A 125 16.43 -13.59 -14.19
N LEU A 126 15.26 -14.17 -13.95
CA LEU A 126 14.08 -14.03 -14.81
C LEU A 126 13.41 -12.65 -14.69
N GLY A 127 14.03 -11.70 -14.01
CA GLY A 127 13.58 -10.30 -13.97
C GLY A 127 13.52 -9.64 -15.35
N PHE A 128 14.29 -10.12 -16.34
CA PHE A 128 14.17 -9.65 -17.72
C PHE A 128 12.79 -9.91 -18.32
N LEU A 129 12.03 -10.89 -17.81
CA LEU A 129 10.66 -11.16 -18.25
C LEU A 129 9.74 -9.96 -18.02
N ALA A 130 10.00 -9.16 -16.99
CA ALA A 130 9.24 -7.94 -16.73
C ALA A 130 9.40 -6.90 -17.86
N ASN A 131 10.51 -6.94 -18.62
CA ASN A 131 10.72 -6.04 -19.76
C ASN A 131 9.90 -6.41 -21.00
N PHE A 132 9.31 -7.62 -21.05
CA PHE A 132 8.40 -8.02 -22.13
C PHE A 132 6.95 -7.60 -21.88
N LEU A 133 6.64 -7.09 -20.68
CA LEU A 133 5.33 -6.52 -20.42
C LEU A 133 5.22 -5.19 -21.17
N SER A 134 4.37 -5.18 -22.20
CA SER A 134 4.18 -4.00 -23.02
C SER A 134 3.56 -2.86 -22.20
N HIS A 135 3.95 -1.62 -22.52
CA HIS A 135 3.41 -0.44 -21.86
C HIS A 135 1.86 -0.40 -21.83
N PRO A 136 1.13 -0.76 -22.91
CA PRO A 136 -0.33 -0.84 -22.87
C PRO A 136 -0.89 -1.85 -21.86
N VAL A 137 -0.24 -3.01 -21.68
CA VAL A 137 -0.68 -4.02 -20.71
C VAL A 137 -0.53 -3.51 -19.28
N ILE A 138 0.61 -2.89 -18.97
CA ILE A 138 0.85 -2.29 -17.66
C ILE A 138 -0.14 -1.15 -17.41
N ALA A 139 -0.33 -0.25 -18.38
CA ALA A 139 -1.28 0.86 -18.27
C ALA A 139 -2.72 0.37 -18.07
N GLY A 140 -3.16 -0.65 -18.82
CA GLY A 140 -4.47 -1.26 -18.68
C GLY A 140 -4.66 -1.90 -17.30
N PHE A 141 -3.67 -2.67 -16.84
CA PHE A 141 -3.70 -3.31 -15.52
C PHE A 141 -3.77 -2.28 -14.37
N ILE A 142 -2.94 -1.23 -14.40
CA ILE A 142 -2.95 -0.16 -13.39
C ILE A 142 -4.30 0.58 -13.41
N SER A 143 -4.84 0.88 -14.60
CA SER A 143 -6.12 1.58 -14.73
C SER A 143 -7.28 0.74 -14.19
N ALA A 144 -7.37 -0.54 -14.59
CA ALA A 144 -8.40 -1.46 -14.11
C ALA A 144 -8.30 -1.67 -12.58
N THR A 145 -7.09 -1.86 -12.08
CA THR A 145 -6.79 -1.93 -10.65
C THR A 145 -7.30 -0.69 -9.91
N GLY A 146 -7.00 0.51 -10.43
CA GLY A 146 -7.42 1.77 -9.83
C GLY A 146 -8.94 1.87 -9.73
N ILE A 147 -9.65 1.46 -10.80
CA ILE A 147 -11.12 1.44 -10.83
C ILE A 147 -11.68 0.44 -9.80
N ILE A 148 -11.14 -0.77 -9.73
CA ILE A 148 -11.58 -1.79 -8.77
C ILE A 148 -11.33 -1.33 -7.33
N ILE A 149 -10.16 -0.73 -7.05
CA ILE A 149 -9.86 -0.18 -5.72
C ILE A 149 -10.86 0.92 -5.39
N ALA A 150 -11.07 1.90 -6.27
CA ALA A 150 -12.02 2.98 -6.05
C ALA A 150 -13.44 2.45 -5.78
N ALA A 151 -13.92 1.50 -6.59
CA ALA A 151 -15.22 0.87 -6.41
C ALA A 151 -15.32 0.11 -5.08
N SER A 152 -14.28 -0.64 -4.69
CA SER A 152 -14.26 -1.37 -3.42
C SER A 152 -14.25 -0.48 -2.18
N GLN A 153 -13.80 0.78 -2.30
CA GLN A 153 -13.86 1.76 -1.21
C GLN A 153 -15.21 2.48 -1.09
N LEU A 154 -16.05 2.48 -2.12
CA LEU A 154 -17.37 3.15 -2.08
C LEU A 154 -18.25 2.63 -0.95
N LYS A 155 -18.17 1.33 -0.64
CA LYS A 155 -18.93 0.71 0.45
C LYS A 155 -18.59 1.30 1.82
N ASN A 156 -17.31 1.62 2.03
CA ASN A 156 -16.82 2.22 3.28
C ASN A 156 -17.21 3.69 3.37
N ILE A 157 -17.20 4.42 2.23
CA ILE A 157 -17.64 5.81 2.17
C ILE A 157 -19.15 5.90 2.43
N LEU A 158 -19.96 5.07 1.77
CA LEU A 158 -21.42 5.08 1.88
C LEU A 158 -21.94 4.42 3.17
N GLY A 159 -21.08 3.67 3.88
CA GLY A 159 -21.45 2.92 5.08
C GLY A 159 -22.44 1.78 4.80
N ILE A 160 -22.23 1.04 3.70
CA ILE A 160 -23.09 -0.08 3.28
C ILE A 160 -22.31 -1.39 3.16
N ASP A 161 -22.98 -2.51 3.44
CA ASP A 161 -22.40 -3.85 3.32
C ASP A 161 -22.45 -4.35 1.87
N ALA A 162 -21.40 -4.02 1.09
CA ALA A 162 -21.24 -4.51 -0.27
C ALA A 162 -20.17 -5.61 -0.40
N HIS A 163 -20.50 -6.62 -1.20
CA HIS A 163 -19.69 -7.82 -1.42
C HIS A 163 -19.43 -8.03 -2.91
N GLY A 164 -18.31 -8.66 -3.24
CA GLY A 164 -17.95 -8.99 -4.62
C GLY A 164 -16.45 -9.05 -4.84
N HIS A 165 -16.02 -9.98 -5.68
CA HIS A 165 -14.61 -10.13 -6.08
C HIS A 165 -14.33 -9.51 -7.45
N THR A 166 -15.38 -9.25 -8.25
CA THR A 166 -15.28 -8.62 -9.56
C THR A 166 -15.97 -7.26 -9.57
N LEU A 167 -15.59 -6.41 -10.53
CA LEU A 167 -16.20 -5.08 -10.67
C LEU A 167 -17.71 -5.13 -10.92
N PRO A 168 -18.25 -5.99 -11.81
CA PRO A 168 -19.70 -6.13 -11.99
C PRO A 168 -20.41 -6.56 -10.70
N ASP A 169 -19.87 -7.51 -9.96
CA ASP A 169 -20.47 -7.98 -8.70
C ASP A 169 -20.49 -6.84 -7.66
N LEU A 170 -19.38 -6.10 -7.54
CA LEU A 170 -19.29 -4.95 -6.64
C LEU A 170 -20.30 -3.87 -7.00
N ILE A 171 -20.43 -3.51 -8.29
CA ILE A 171 -21.39 -2.50 -8.74
C ILE A 171 -22.83 -2.97 -8.50
N GLY A 172 -23.15 -4.22 -8.81
CA GLY A 172 -24.45 -4.80 -8.55
C GLY A 172 -24.82 -4.80 -7.06
N SER A 173 -23.86 -5.20 -6.21
CA SER A 173 -24.03 -5.20 -4.75
C SER A 173 -24.20 -3.79 -4.18
N LEU A 174 -23.43 -2.81 -4.66
CA LEU A 174 -23.57 -1.41 -4.27
C LEU A 174 -24.94 -0.85 -4.67
N ALA A 175 -25.39 -1.13 -5.90
CA ALA A 175 -26.69 -0.66 -6.40
C ALA A 175 -27.86 -1.27 -5.62
N HIS A 176 -27.77 -2.55 -5.25
CA HIS A 176 -28.81 -3.21 -4.47
C HIS A 176 -28.91 -2.69 -3.03
N ASN A 177 -27.78 -2.32 -2.42
CA ASN A 177 -27.73 -1.83 -1.03
C ASN A 177 -27.77 -0.30 -0.93
N LEU A 178 -28.05 0.42 -2.03
CA LEU A 178 -28.07 1.88 -2.06
C LEU A 178 -29.15 2.50 -1.15
N SER A 179 -30.21 1.75 -0.84
CA SER A 179 -31.26 2.17 0.08
C SER A 179 -30.81 2.13 1.55
N GLN A 180 -29.71 1.43 1.87
CA GLN A 180 -29.20 1.25 3.22
C GLN A 180 -28.07 2.23 3.56
N VAL A 181 -27.89 3.29 2.76
CA VAL A 181 -26.82 4.27 2.94
C VAL A 181 -26.90 4.92 4.32
N ASN A 182 -25.78 4.88 5.04
CA ASN A 182 -25.61 5.64 6.26
C ASN A 182 -25.18 7.08 5.91
N TRP A 183 -26.11 8.02 5.98
CA TRP A 183 -25.87 9.42 5.62
C TRP A 183 -24.77 10.08 6.46
N VAL A 184 -24.59 9.68 7.72
CA VAL A 184 -23.53 10.22 8.57
C VAL A 184 -22.17 9.77 8.04
N THR A 185 -22.01 8.47 7.77
CA THR A 185 -20.79 7.91 7.18
C THR A 185 -20.51 8.52 5.80
N ALA A 186 -21.54 8.65 4.96
CA ALA A 186 -21.43 9.24 3.63
C ALA A 186 -20.89 10.68 3.66
N VAL A 187 -21.44 11.54 4.53
CA VAL A 187 -20.97 12.93 4.66
C VAL A 187 -19.52 12.97 5.15
N ILE A 188 -19.17 12.19 6.17
CA ILE A 188 -17.80 12.14 6.69
C ILE A 188 -16.84 11.66 5.60
N GLY A 189 -17.17 10.56 4.92
CA GLY A 189 -16.33 9.99 3.86
C GLY A 189 -16.13 10.92 2.67
N VAL A 190 -17.19 11.61 2.23
CA VAL A 190 -17.11 12.61 1.13
C VAL A 190 -16.27 13.82 1.55
N LEU A 191 -16.47 14.36 2.75
CA LEU A 191 -15.67 15.48 3.25
C LEU A 191 -14.21 15.11 3.43
N ALA A 192 -13.91 13.94 4.01
CA ALA A 192 -12.55 13.44 4.17
C ALA A 192 -11.87 13.24 2.80
N THR A 193 -12.58 12.65 1.84
CA THR A 193 -12.07 12.47 0.47
C THR A 193 -11.79 13.83 -0.19
N GLY A 194 -12.72 14.79 -0.08
CA GLY A 194 -12.56 16.14 -0.59
C GLY A 194 -11.36 16.87 0.04
N PHE A 195 -11.21 16.76 1.35
CA PHE A 195 -10.06 17.28 2.09
C PHE A 195 -8.74 16.68 1.59
N LEU A 196 -8.66 15.35 1.41
CA LEU A 196 -7.46 14.69 0.88
C LEU A 196 -7.07 15.17 -0.52
N PHE A 197 -8.05 15.37 -1.41
CA PHE A 197 -7.81 15.96 -2.74
C PHE A 197 -7.31 17.40 -2.65
N TRP A 198 -7.89 18.19 -1.76
CA TRP A 198 -7.48 19.56 -1.53
C TRP A 198 -6.06 19.64 -0.94
N VAL A 199 -5.73 18.85 0.07
CA VAL A 199 -4.40 18.81 0.70
C VAL A 199 -3.30 18.59 -0.33
N ARG A 200 -3.53 17.69 -1.30
CA ARG A 200 -2.55 17.35 -2.34
C ARG A 200 -2.12 18.53 -3.21
N LYS A 201 -2.98 19.54 -3.40
CA LYS A 201 -2.71 20.68 -4.31
C LYS A 201 -2.75 22.04 -3.63
N GLY A 202 -3.64 22.24 -2.66
CA GLY A 202 -3.96 23.53 -2.04
C GLY A 202 -3.22 23.81 -0.74
N LEU A 203 -2.82 22.80 0.04
CA LEU A 203 -2.23 23.02 1.37
C LEU A 203 -0.85 23.68 1.30
N LEU A 204 0.02 23.21 0.40
CA LEU A 204 1.36 23.79 0.21
C LEU A 204 1.33 25.28 -0.18
N PRO A 205 0.62 25.71 -1.25
CA PRO A 205 0.59 27.12 -1.63
C PRO A 205 -0.09 28.00 -0.57
N LEU A 206 -1.10 27.48 0.15
CA LEU A 206 -1.74 28.21 1.24
C LEU A 206 -0.79 28.46 2.42
N LEU A 207 0.00 27.45 2.82
CA LEU A 207 0.96 27.63 3.91
C LEU A 207 2.06 28.63 3.53
N VAL A 208 2.51 28.59 2.27
CA VAL A 208 3.49 29.55 1.74
C VAL A 208 2.91 30.97 1.70
N SER A 209 1.65 31.14 1.28
CA SER A 209 1.00 32.46 1.26
C SER A 209 0.72 33.03 2.65
N LEU A 210 0.57 32.17 3.66
CA LEU A 210 0.48 32.55 5.08
C LEU A 210 1.85 32.87 5.72
N GLY A 211 2.95 32.82 4.96
CA GLY A 211 4.29 33.17 5.44
C GLY A 211 5.04 32.03 6.14
N VAL A 212 4.56 30.79 6.04
CA VAL A 212 5.28 29.62 6.59
C VAL A 212 6.52 29.34 5.74
N ALA A 213 7.66 29.09 6.39
CA ALA A 213 8.91 28.75 5.72
C ALA A 213 8.71 27.55 4.75
N PRO A 214 9.26 27.57 3.52
CA PRO A 214 8.98 26.55 2.49
C PRO A 214 9.27 25.10 2.93
N ARG A 215 10.30 24.91 3.77
CA ARG A 215 10.63 23.59 4.34
C ARG A 215 9.55 23.09 5.29
N ALA A 216 9.09 23.93 6.22
CA ALA A 216 8.04 23.58 7.16
C ALA A 216 6.70 23.37 6.43
N ALA A 217 6.36 24.23 5.47
CA ALA A 217 5.18 24.08 4.62
C ALA A 217 5.19 22.76 3.85
N GLY A 218 6.35 22.34 3.32
CA GLY A 218 6.52 21.06 2.64
C GLY A 218 6.33 19.85 3.56
N ILE A 219 6.80 19.91 4.81
CA ILE A 219 6.62 18.82 5.78
C ILE A 219 5.15 18.71 6.18
N VAL A 220 4.50 19.82 6.51
CA VAL A 220 3.08 19.87 6.89
C VAL A 220 2.20 19.41 5.72
N ALA A 221 2.50 19.83 4.49
CA ALA A 221 1.76 19.39 3.31
C ALA A 221 1.86 17.88 3.08
N LYS A 222 3.04 17.28 3.31
CA LYS A 222 3.24 15.83 3.21
C LYS A 222 2.58 15.05 4.34
N ALA A 223 2.50 15.61 5.53
CA ALA A 223 1.80 15.04 6.67
C ALA A 223 0.28 15.26 6.62
N GLY A 224 -0.22 16.20 5.81
CA GLY A 224 -1.63 16.56 5.72
C GLY A 224 -2.62 15.39 5.58
N PRO A 225 -2.33 14.32 4.80
CA PRO A 225 -3.20 13.15 4.71
C PRO A 225 -3.45 12.44 6.05
N VAL A 226 -2.53 12.55 7.02
CA VAL A 226 -2.66 11.94 8.35
C VAL A 226 -3.87 12.49 9.10
N VAL A 227 -4.26 13.75 8.87
CA VAL A 227 -5.39 14.39 9.57
C VAL A 227 -6.74 13.78 9.18
N ALA A 228 -6.81 13.12 8.02
CA ALA A 228 -8.04 12.51 7.53
C ALA A 228 -8.26 11.08 8.05
N ILE A 229 -7.30 10.52 8.78
CA ILE A 229 -7.30 9.15 9.31
C ILE A 229 -7.60 9.21 10.80
#